data_AF-A0A8I0SYQ2-F1
#
_entry.id   AF-A0A8I0SYQ2-F1
#
_cell.length_a   1.000
_cell.length_b   1.000
_cell.length_c   1.000
_cell.angle_alpha   90.00
_cell.angle_beta   90.00
_cell.angle_gamma   90.00
#
_symmetry.space_group_name_H-M   'P 1'
#
loop_
_entity.id
_entity.type
_entity.pdbx_description
1 polymer ?
#
loop_
_entity_poly.entity_id
_entity_poly.type
_entity_poly.pdbx_seq_one_letter_code
_entity_poly.pdbx_strand_id
1 'polypeptide(L)'
;MSETESSSPDPSFVGRIPWIALLPIAFFMAIAPVSPQPHLWEKLKMLSDGTLSRPLDIFDLLMHSTPLVLVVIKGFKQFRSGKEAL
;
A
#
# COMPACT_ATOMS: atom_id res chain seq x y z
N MET A 1 19.42 15.54 -30.53
CA MET A 1 20.06 15.38 -29.22
C MET A 1 19.10 15.98 -28.22
N SER A 2 18.04 15.25 -27.87
CA SER A 2 16.97 15.75 -27.00
C SER A 2 17.26 15.26 -25.60
N GLU A 3 17.37 16.23 -24.71
CA GLU A 3 17.90 16.09 -23.37
C GLU A 3 17.04 15.16 -22.51
N THR A 4 17.76 14.46 -21.66
CA THR A 4 17.33 13.52 -20.64
C THR A 4 16.50 14.22 -19.56
N GLU A 5 15.21 14.46 -19.78
CA GLU A 5 14.33 15.05 -18.74
C GLU A 5 13.43 14.04 -17.99
N SER A 6 13.63 12.73 -18.17
CA SER A 6 12.74 11.72 -17.56
C SER A 6 13.29 11.00 -16.32
N SER A 7 14.41 11.44 -15.72
CA SER A 7 14.99 10.80 -14.52
C SER A 7 15.00 11.71 -13.30
N SER A 8 14.04 12.63 -13.20
CA SER A 8 13.84 13.36 -11.95
C SER A 8 13.08 12.46 -10.98
N PRO A 9 13.64 12.11 -9.80
CA PRO A 9 12.89 11.38 -8.78
C PRO A 9 11.63 12.16 -8.43
N ASP A 10 10.49 11.49 -8.48
CA ASP A 10 9.19 12.08 -8.12
C ASP A 10 9.32 12.75 -6.74
N PRO A 11 9.11 14.09 -6.64
CA PRO A 11 9.37 14.84 -5.42
C PRO A 11 8.39 14.47 -4.30
N SER A 12 7.30 13.75 -4.60
CA SER A 12 6.39 13.26 -3.58
C SER A 12 7.05 12.23 -2.67
N PHE A 13 6.68 12.25 -1.39
CA PHE A 13 7.18 11.30 -0.40
C PHE A 13 7.00 9.84 -0.85
N VAL A 14 5.84 9.50 -1.43
CA VAL A 14 5.50 8.14 -1.89
C VAL A 14 6.43 7.67 -3.03
N GLY A 15 6.83 8.58 -3.93
CA GLY A 15 7.75 8.26 -5.03
C GLY A 15 9.13 7.83 -4.54
N ARG A 16 9.58 8.39 -3.41
CA ARG A 16 10.91 8.15 -2.82
C ARG A 16 11.02 6.83 -2.05
N ILE A 17 9.91 6.21 -1.68
CA ILE A 17 9.92 4.95 -0.92
C ILE A 17 10.44 3.83 -1.84
N PRO A 18 11.55 3.16 -1.54
CA PRO A 18 12.11 2.16 -2.46
C PRO A 18 11.22 0.91 -2.54
N TRP A 19 10.97 0.41 -3.75
CA TRP A 19 10.12 -0.75 -3.99
C TRP A 19 10.61 -2.00 -3.24
N ILE A 20 11.93 -2.16 -3.15
CA ILE A 20 12.58 -3.28 -2.45
C ILE A 20 12.25 -3.31 -0.95
N ALA A 21 11.93 -2.17 -0.33
CA ALA A 21 11.48 -2.12 1.05
C ALA A 21 9.94 -2.18 1.14
N LEU A 22 9.24 -1.46 0.27
CA LEU A 22 7.78 -1.34 0.32
C LEU A 22 7.07 -2.67 0.07
N LEU A 23 7.50 -3.44 -0.94
CA LEU A 23 6.85 -4.71 -1.31
C LEU A 23 6.92 -5.77 -0.21
N PRO A 24 8.09 -6.10 0.39
CA PRO A 24 8.12 -7.09 1.46
C PRO A 24 7.34 -6.61 2.68
N ILE A 25 7.43 -5.33 3.07
CA ILE A 25 6.64 -4.80 4.20
C ILE A 25 5.14 -4.95 3.93
N ALA A 26 4.66 -4.55 2.75
CA ALA A 26 3.27 -4.70 2.38
C ALA A 26 2.82 -6.16 2.35
N PHE A 27 3.65 -7.06 1.85
CA PHE A 27 3.38 -8.49 1.81
C PHE A 27 3.27 -9.09 3.23
N PHE A 28 4.26 -8.82 4.08
CA PHE A 28 4.26 -9.30 5.46
C PHE A 28 3.10 -8.72 6.26
N MET A 29 2.80 -7.43 6.11
CA MET A 29 1.67 -6.78 6.79
C MET A 29 0.31 -7.18 6.21
N ALA A 30 0.21 -7.74 5.00
CA ALA A 30 -1.06 -8.27 4.50
C ALA A 30 -1.38 -9.65 5.07
N ILE A 31 -0.33 -10.44 5.33
CA ILE A 31 -0.43 -11.88 5.63
C ILE A 31 -0.28 -12.13 7.12
N ALA A 32 0.53 -11.35 7.82
CA ALA A 32 0.75 -11.55 9.25
C ALA A 32 -0.42 -11.00 10.09
N PRO A 33 -0.72 -11.64 11.23
CA PRO A 33 -0.40 -13.01 11.61
C PRO A 33 -1.40 -14.02 10.99
N VAL A 34 -0.93 -15.23 10.69
CA VAL A 34 -1.70 -16.28 10.01
C VAL A 34 -2.23 -17.31 11.02
N SER A 35 -3.24 -16.97 11.84
CA SER A 35 -4.09 -17.95 12.52
C SER A 35 -5.21 -17.27 13.32
N PRO A 36 -6.48 -17.74 13.26
CA PRO A 36 -7.07 -18.71 12.34
C PRO A 36 -7.48 -18.11 10.97
N GLN A 37 -7.53 -16.79 10.85
CA GLN A 37 -7.70 -16.01 9.61
C GLN A 37 -6.74 -14.81 9.65
N PRO A 38 -6.29 -14.27 8.50
CA PRO A 38 -5.49 -13.06 8.49
C PRO A 38 -6.24 -11.92 9.20
N HIS A 39 -5.56 -11.17 10.07
CA HIS A 39 -6.15 -10.06 10.84
C HIS A 39 -6.90 -9.09 9.92
N LEU A 40 -6.29 -8.72 8.79
CA LEU A 40 -6.90 -7.82 7.83
C LEU A 40 -8.25 -8.36 7.31
N TRP A 41 -8.34 -9.66 7.04
CA TRP A 41 -9.57 -10.28 6.56
C TRP A 41 -10.66 -10.30 7.64
N GLU A 42 -10.30 -10.62 8.88
CA GLU A 42 -11.22 -10.57 10.02
C GLU A 42 -11.77 -9.15 10.21
N LYS A 43 -10.91 -8.12 10.19
CA LYS A 43 -11.35 -6.72 10.36
C LYS A 43 -12.20 -6.23 9.20
N LEU A 44 -11.89 -6.63 7.97
CA LEU A 44 -12.72 -6.32 6.80
C LEU A 44 -14.12 -6.94 6.92
N LYS A 45 -14.21 -8.18 7.43
CA LYS A 45 -15.49 -8.81 7.72
C LYS A 45 -16.23 -8.11 8.85
N MET A 46 -15.56 -7.74 9.93
CA MET A 46 -16.17 -6.95 11.01
C MET A 46 -16.66 -5.59 10.50
N LEU A 47 -15.95 -4.97 9.54
CA LEU A 47 -16.36 -3.72 8.90
C LEU A 47 -17.61 -3.93 8.04
N SER A 48 -17.68 -5.01 7.24
CA SER A 48 -18.88 -5.32 6.45
C SER A 48 -20.08 -5.66 7.31
N ASP A 49 -19.85 -6.33 8.43
CA ASP A 49 -20.90 -6.76 9.37
C ASP A 49 -21.31 -5.63 10.32
N GLY A 50 -20.64 -4.45 10.27
CA GLY A 50 -20.91 -3.30 11.14
C GLY A 50 -20.49 -3.51 12.60
N THR A 51 -19.69 -4.53 12.89
CA THR A 51 -19.25 -4.92 14.25
C THR A 51 -17.87 -4.37 14.63
N LEU A 52 -17.20 -3.65 13.72
CA LEU A 52 -15.91 -3.00 13.95
C LEU A 52 -16.02 -1.77 14.87
N SER A 53 -16.28 -2.01 16.16
CA SER A 53 -16.52 -0.94 17.15
C SER A 53 -15.34 -0.70 18.10
N ARG A 54 -14.39 -1.63 18.18
CA ARG A 54 -13.25 -1.50 19.10
C ARG A 54 -12.17 -0.62 18.44
N PRO A 55 -11.63 0.38 19.15
CA PRO A 55 -10.56 1.23 18.61
C PRO A 55 -9.33 0.45 18.14
N LEU A 56 -8.97 -0.63 18.85
CA LEU A 56 -7.85 -1.51 18.46
C LEU A 56 -8.11 -2.20 17.12
N ASP A 57 -9.34 -2.62 16.84
CA ASP A 57 -9.69 -3.30 15.59
C ASP A 57 -9.64 -2.34 14.40
N ILE A 58 -10.05 -1.08 14.61
CA ILE A 58 -9.94 -0.01 13.62
C ILE A 58 -8.46 0.33 13.37
N PHE A 59 -7.69 0.48 14.45
CA PHE A 59 -6.25 0.72 14.35
C PHE A 59 -5.55 -0.41 13.59
N ASP A 60 -5.90 -1.66 13.87
CA ASP A 60 -5.35 -2.86 13.23
C ASP A 60 -5.63 -2.85 11.72
N LEU A 61 -6.88 -2.57 11.33
CA LEU A 61 -7.28 -2.42 9.92
C LEU A 61 -6.47 -1.31 9.22
N LEU A 62 -6.35 -0.13 9.84
CA LEU A 62 -5.62 1.00 9.26
C LEU A 62 -4.12 0.70 9.15
N MET A 63 -3.51 0.13 10.19
CA MET A 63 -2.10 -0.25 10.19
C MET A 63 -1.79 -1.24 9.06
N HIS A 64 -2.56 -2.32 8.93
CA HIS A 64 -2.32 -3.36 7.94
C HIS A 64 -2.64 -2.88 6.51
N SER A 65 -3.65 -2.02 6.33
CA SER A 65 -4.01 -1.48 5.01
C SER A 65 -3.09 -0.38 4.51
N THR A 66 -2.43 0.38 5.39
CA THR A 66 -1.53 1.48 5.03
C THR A 66 -0.47 1.10 3.98
N PRO A 67 0.38 0.07 4.19
CA PRO A 67 1.40 -0.29 3.20
C PRO A 67 0.78 -0.80 1.89
N LEU A 68 -0.39 -1.43 1.93
CA LEU A 68 -1.14 -1.84 0.73
C LEU A 68 -1.59 -0.63 -0.10
N VAL A 69 -2.16 0.37 0.56
CA VAL A 69 -2.59 1.61 -0.07
C VAL A 69 -1.39 2.34 -0.69
N LEU A 70 -0.24 2.37 -0.01
CA LEU A 70 0.99 2.96 -0.54
C LEU A 70 1.49 2.25 -1.81
N VAL A 71 1.43 0.91 -1.85
CA VAL A 71 1.77 0.12 -3.05
C VAL A 71 0.85 0.49 -4.21
N VAL A 72 -0.46 0.55 -3.99
CA VAL A 72 -1.45 0.89 -5.02
C VAL A 72 -1.23 2.32 -5.55
N ILE A 73 -1.07 3.30 -4.66
CA ILE A 73 -0.82 4.69 -5.05
C ILE A 73 0.47 4.79 -5.86
N LYS A 74 1.56 4.20 -5.38
CA LYS A 74 2.85 4.26 -6.06
C LYS A 74 2.79 3.57 -7.43
N GLY A 75 2.15 2.40 -7.50
CA GLY A 75 1.96 1.64 -8.73
C GLY A 75 1.12 2.42 -9.75
N PHE A 76 0.03 3.05 -9.31
CA PHE A 76 -0.82 3.87 -10.17
C PHE A 76 -0.09 5.09 -10.73
N LYS A 77 0.69 5.79 -9.89
CA LYS A 77 1.51 6.93 -10.33
C LYS A 77 2.52 6.50 -11.38
N GLN A 78 3.27 5.43 -11.11
CA GLN A 78 4.29 4.93 -12.04
C GLN A 78 3.68 4.38 -13.34
N PHE A 79 2.52 3.72 -13.27
CA PHE A 79 1.80 3.25 -14.45
C PHE A 79 1.34 4.41 -15.34
N ARG A 80 0.84 5.51 -14.74
CA ARG A 80 0.50 6.71 -15.50
C ARG A 80 1.74 7.32 -16.14
N SER A 81 2.83 7.51 -15.39
CA SER A 81 4.08 8.06 -15.93
C SER A 81 4.69 7.21 -17.05
N GLY A 82 4.54 5.89 -17.00
CA GLY A 82 5.00 4.99 -18.07
C GLY A 82 4.16 5.06 -19.36
N LYS A 83 2.88 5.46 -19.27
CA LYS A 83 2.00 5.64 -20.44
C LYS A 83 2.19 6.98 -21.14
N GLU A 84 2.63 8.02 -20.42
CA GLU A 84 2.95 9.33 -21.01
C GLU A 84 4.31 9.31 -21.76
N ALA A 85 5.09 8.23 -21.63
CA ALA A 85 6.41 8.06 -22.24
C ALA A 85 6.42 7.15 -23.49
N LEU A 86 5.25 6.64 -23.92
CA LEU A 86 5.04 5.82 -25.12
C LEU A 86 4.20 6.58 -26.14
#